data_AF-A0A9C7PQS0-F1
#
_entry.id   AF-A0A9C7PQS0-F1
#
_cell.length_a   1.000
_cell.length_b   1.000
_cell.length_c   1.000
_cell.angle_alpha   90.00
_cell.angle_beta   90.00
_cell.angle_gamma   90.00
#
_symmetry.space_group_name_H-M   'P 1'
#
loop_
_entity.id
_entity.type
_entity.pdbx_description
1 polymer ?
#
loop_
_entity_poly.entity_id
_entity_poly.type
_entity_poly.pdbx_seq_one_letter_code
_entity_poly.pdbx_strand_id
1 'polypeptide(L)'
;MSRSTFSLNSFEEQVARLSIQGENQNEDENVDVPTRQVPRVSRQRGNFNRMNSSWNESRSCSLDEASEGFFYANAPSEVRCANFSSPVETERRQSTDNPSSVLDEIFRCFICFGRLENPRLCPCCGKMCCLSCIRRWLAQHNECPHCRSFLSFERLVSCRFVEEIAGELERFQFRPGVDSHREMICQKHELELKYFDITCNLCICAECAMFTEEHRLHKFDKLDSVYSKRAERIRTESDGLRSRAENLKRTVDNFESEIQKLNNVREQRMEELFDVFEQFKTRIDKQISVKMTSLVNKKNALEEEIYLLESMYQEVERQLSRTPKPILISKAEELAAALNEVHRRPVEQFSVSTVGEVDVVSEVVPPFIKGILKVENYSDIVHSKSSEVILSQPVTMNGLVWRLKVYPLGNGDAKGTFISVFLELVSGSIEPAKYDYKVELLKPSGVADSPVTPSSSVCRVFTSVFEEGECWGYNRFCKIDTVLQGFLDEQGGITFEFFVRPPTYYQLCTEQQRYIKKLEDILNSKQSEPTASFPPLFRKDMATQLETTSEQPVSDNTVAE
;
A
#
# COMPACT_ATOMS: atom_id res chain seq x y z
N MET A 1 6.85 -14.44 -24.86
CA MET A 1 6.35 -15.40 -23.85
C MET A 1 7.57 -15.91 -23.11
N SER A 2 8.01 -15.26 -22.04
CA SER A 2 7.41 -15.43 -20.71
C SER A 2 7.75 -14.27 -19.76
N ARG A 3 6.86 -14.07 -18.78
CA ARG A 3 7.14 -13.65 -17.39
C ARG A 3 7.53 -12.20 -17.14
N SER A 4 6.52 -11.33 -17.08
CA SER A 4 6.53 -10.14 -16.24
C SER A 4 6.25 -10.55 -14.78
N THR A 5 7.20 -10.27 -13.89
CA THR A 5 6.94 -10.18 -12.46
C THR A 5 6.13 -8.91 -12.21
N PHE A 6 4.83 -9.04 -12.03
CA PHE A 6 3.98 -7.94 -11.56
C PHE A 6 4.41 -7.58 -10.13
N SER A 7 5.20 -6.51 -10.04
CA SER A 7 5.46 -5.76 -8.82
C SER A 7 4.13 -5.22 -8.29
N LEU A 8 3.87 -5.48 -7.01
CA LEU A 8 2.67 -5.06 -6.26
C LEU A 8 2.55 -3.55 -6.04
N ASN A 9 3.37 -2.72 -6.68
CA ASN A 9 3.42 -1.27 -6.44
C ASN A 9 2.56 -0.45 -7.42
N SER A 10 1.79 -1.06 -8.32
CA SER A 10 1.06 -0.31 -9.36
C SER A 10 -0.38 0.07 -8.99
N PHE A 11 -0.95 -0.46 -7.90
CA PHE A 11 -2.33 -0.15 -7.52
C PHE A 11 -2.42 1.11 -6.63
N GLU A 12 -1.42 1.35 -5.77
CA GLU A 12 -1.31 2.58 -4.98
C GLU A 12 -1.03 3.81 -5.86
N GLU A 13 -0.31 3.63 -6.98
CA GLU A 13 -0.02 4.71 -7.94
C GLU A 13 -1.20 5.09 -8.86
N GLN A 14 -2.11 4.16 -9.14
CA GLN A 14 -3.29 4.43 -9.98
C GLN A 14 -4.44 5.08 -9.21
N VAL A 15 -4.58 4.76 -7.91
CA VAL A 15 -5.53 5.46 -7.02
C VAL A 15 -5.06 6.89 -6.72
N ALA A 16 -3.74 7.14 -6.66
CA ALA A 16 -3.19 8.48 -6.50
C ALA A 16 -3.38 9.39 -7.73
N ARG A 17 -3.53 8.84 -8.94
CA ARG A 17 -3.67 9.62 -10.19
C ARG A 17 -5.09 10.06 -10.51
N LEU A 18 -6.12 9.49 -9.88
CA LEU A 18 -7.52 9.91 -10.06
C LEU A 18 -8.00 10.93 -9.02
N SER A 19 -7.18 11.23 -8.01
CA SER A 19 -7.46 12.26 -7.00
C SER A 19 -6.75 13.60 -7.24
N ILE A 20 -6.02 13.75 -8.35
CA ILE A 20 -5.26 14.97 -8.70
C ILE A 20 -5.70 15.45 -10.09
N GLN A 21 -6.93 15.93 -10.19
CA GLN A 21 -7.37 16.80 -11.28
C GLN A 21 -8.22 17.90 -10.67
N GLY A 22 -7.55 18.92 -10.15
CA GLY A 22 -8.23 20.06 -9.55
C GLY A 22 -7.31 21.02 -8.80
N GLU A 23 -6.14 21.36 -9.34
CA GLU A 23 -5.34 22.46 -8.78
C GLU A 23 -4.81 23.35 -9.90
N ASN A 24 -5.50 24.48 -10.11
CA ASN A 24 -4.95 25.68 -10.71
C ASN A 24 -4.47 26.59 -9.57
N GLN A 25 -3.15 26.77 -9.51
CA GLN A 25 -2.35 27.90 -9.02
C GLN A 25 -2.93 28.82 -7.93
N ASN A 26 -2.39 28.69 -6.72
CA ASN A 26 -2.05 29.79 -5.79
C ASN A 26 -0.87 29.34 -4.91
N GLU A 27 0.33 29.90 -5.13
CA GLU A 27 1.60 29.51 -4.49
C GLU A 27 1.77 29.95 -3.02
N ASP A 28 0.69 30.09 -2.24
CA ASP A 28 0.75 30.64 -0.86
C ASP A 28 0.20 29.72 0.25
N GLU A 29 -0.07 28.45 -0.05
CA GLU A 29 -0.47 27.42 0.92
C GLU A 29 0.55 26.28 0.97
N ASN A 30 1.60 26.44 1.77
CA ASN A 30 2.48 25.33 2.13
C ASN A 30 1.67 24.37 3.04
N VAL A 31 1.10 23.31 2.45
CA VAL A 31 0.26 22.32 3.12
C VAL A 31 1.10 21.51 4.12
N ASP A 32 0.74 21.56 5.39
CA ASP A 32 1.42 20.84 6.47
C ASP A 32 0.94 19.37 6.52
N VAL A 33 1.87 18.42 6.66
CA VAL A 33 1.53 17.00 6.89
C VAL A 33 1.12 16.82 8.36
N PRO A 34 0.18 15.92 8.71
CA PRO A 34 -0.16 15.69 10.11
C PRO A 34 1.05 15.34 10.98
N THR A 35 1.15 16.04 12.09
CA THR A 35 2.21 15.88 13.08
C THR A 35 1.70 15.13 14.30
N ARG A 36 2.51 14.18 14.78
CA ARG A 36 2.28 13.43 16.02
C ARG A 36 2.66 14.31 17.22
N GLN A 37 1.78 14.42 18.20
CA GLN A 37 2.10 14.95 19.51
C GLN A 37 1.93 13.87 20.57
N VAL A 38 3.00 13.62 21.32
CA VAL A 38 2.99 12.69 22.46
C VAL A 38 2.80 13.50 23.74
N PRO A 39 1.90 13.10 24.67
CA PRO A 39 1.79 13.77 25.95
C PRO A 39 3.10 13.76 26.71
N ARG A 40 3.49 14.90 27.31
CA ARG A 40 4.58 14.96 28.30
C ARG A 40 4.11 14.30 29.59
N VAL A 41 4.13 12.97 29.66
CA VAL A 41 4.05 12.25 30.95
C VAL A 41 5.47 12.14 31.49
N SER A 42 5.69 12.67 32.69
CA SER A 42 6.91 12.51 33.48
C SER A 42 7.14 11.04 33.87
N ARG A 43 7.53 10.20 32.91
CA ARG A 43 8.07 8.88 33.21
C ARG A 43 9.51 9.02 33.68
N GLN A 44 9.74 8.73 34.96
CA GLN A 44 11.07 8.48 35.50
C GLN A 44 11.83 7.52 34.57
N ARG A 45 13.05 7.91 34.21
CA ARG A 45 13.94 7.17 33.31
C ARG A 45 14.22 5.77 33.87
N GLY A 46 13.68 4.75 33.21
CA GLY A 46 14.30 3.43 33.13
C GLY A 46 15.00 3.31 31.77
N ASN A 47 16.32 3.22 31.76
CA ASN A 47 17.15 3.04 30.57
C ASN A 47 16.72 1.79 29.79
N PHE A 48 16.27 1.94 28.54
CA PHE A 48 16.42 0.90 27.53
C PHE A 48 16.76 1.52 26.17
N ASN A 49 17.66 0.85 25.46
CA ASN A 49 18.49 1.37 24.38
C ASN A 49 17.73 1.88 23.15
N ARG A 50 18.30 2.95 22.60
CA ARG A 50 17.93 3.67 21.38
C ARG A 50 18.43 2.89 20.16
N MET A 51 17.54 2.49 19.25
CA MET A 51 17.87 2.22 17.85
C MET A 51 16.99 3.11 16.97
N ASN A 52 17.66 3.85 16.09
CA ASN A 52 17.14 4.92 15.26
C ASN A 52 17.39 4.51 13.80
N SER A 53 16.38 4.61 12.94
CA SER A 53 16.52 4.61 11.46
C SER A 53 15.17 5.11 10.89
N SER A 54 14.99 6.39 10.59
CA SER A 54 15.49 7.12 9.40
C SER A 54 14.94 6.56 8.09
N TRP A 55 13.78 7.05 7.66
CA TRP A 55 13.39 7.16 6.24
C TRP A 55 12.51 8.41 6.07
N ASN A 56 13.15 9.49 5.62
CA ASN A 56 12.53 10.69 5.05
C ASN A 56 13.46 11.14 3.93
N GLU A 57 13.01 11.10 2.68
CA GLU A 57 13.66 11.82 1.59
C GLU A 57 12.60 12.59 0.80
N SER A 58 12.61 13.90 1.01
CA SER A 58 12.11 14.90 0.07
C SER A 58 13.24 15.24 -0.91
N ARG A 59 12.93 15.42 -2.21
CA ARG A 59 13.78 16.17 -3.14
C ARG A 59 12.91 17.04 -4.03
N SER A 60 13.15 18.34 -3.93
CA SER A 60 12.80 19.38 -4.90
C SER A 60 14.06 19.76 -5.70
N CYS A 61 13.91 20.10 -6.99
CA CYS A 61 14.84 20.92 -7.76
C CYS A 61 14.16 21.43 -9.05
N SER A 62 14.61 22.61 -9.49
CA SER A 62 13.91 23.65 -10.25
C SER A 62 14.38 23.82 -11.72
N LEU A 63 13.50 24.41 -12.55
CA LEU A 63 13.69 25.37 -13.70
C LEU A 63 14.64 24.99 -14.89
N ASP A 64 14.39 25.21 -16.20
CA ASP A 64 13.74 26.31 -16.95
C ASP A 64 13.21 25.89 -18.36
N GLU A 65 12.16 26.60 -18.83
CA GLU A 65 11.78 27.17 -20.17
C GLU A 65 12.22 26.51 -21.53
N ALA A 66 11.51 26.50 -22.68
CA ALA A 66 10.38 27.27 -23.25
C ALA A 66 9.71 26.59 -24.49
N SER A 67 8.51 27.13 -24.80
CA SER A 67 7.83 27.38 -26.11
C SER A 67 7.12 26.27 -26.93
N GLU A 68 5.78 26.44 -26.94
CA GLU A 68 4.81 26.50 -28.06
C GLU A 68 4.50 25.27 -28.97
N GLY A 69 3.19 24.98 -29.10
CA GLY A 69 2.58 24.43 -30.32
C GLY A 69 1.53 23.33 -30.14
N PHE A 70 0.24 23.69 -30.16
CA PHE A 70 -0.89 22.76 -30.34
C PHE A 70 -0.85 22.09 -31.73
N PHE A 71 -1.11 20.78 -31.83
CA PHE A 71 -2.06 20.14 -32.79
C PHE A 71 -2.15 18.62 -32.57
N TYR A 72 -3.37 18.09 -32.67
CA TYR A 72 -3.75 16.67 -32.59
C TYR A 72 -3.13 15.82 -33.72
N ALA A 73 -2.52 14.67 -33.39
CA ALA A 73 -2.38 13.53 -34.29
C ALA A 73 -2.13 12.22 -33.53
N ASN A 74 -2.65 11.13 -34.08
CA ASN A 74 -2.70 9.77 -33.55
C ASN A 74 -1.35 9.03 -33.46
N ALA A 75 -1.34 8.04 -32.54
CA ALA A 75 -0.52 6.81 -32.48
C ALA A 75 0.92 6.91 -31.90
N PRO A 76 1.59 5.78 -31.60
CA PRO A 76 1.22 4.61 -30.80
C PRO A 76 2.23 4.43 -29.63
N SER A 77 1.90 3.65 -28.60
CA SER A 77 2.87 3.38 -27.52
C SER A 77 2.88 1.91 -27.10
N GLU A 78 3.36 1.06 -28.01
CA GLU A 78 4.05 -0.17 -27.61
C GLU A 78 5.45 0.22 -27.12
N VAL A 79 5.69 0.09 -25.81
CA VAL A 79 7.06 0.07 -25.29
C VAL A 79 7.66 -1.27 -25.68
N ARG A 80 8.50 -1.26 -26.73
CA ARG A 80 9.40 -2.36 -27.06
C ARG A 80 10.31 -2.62 -25.87
N CYS A 81 9.96 -3.59 -25.04
CA CYS A 81 10.96 -4.34 -24.30
C CYS A 81 11.88 -4.95 -25.35
N ALA A 82 13.17 -4.61 -25.29
CA ALA A 82 14.19 -5.34 -26.03
C ALA A 82 14.15 -6.78 -25.53
N ASN A 83 13.39 -7.62 -26.22
CA ASN A 83 13.63 -9.05 -26.26
C ASN A 83 15.06 -9.21 -26.80
N PHE A 84 16.03 -9.34 -25.91
CA PHE A 84 17.18 -10.16 -26.25
C PHE A 84 16.66 -11.60 -26.28
N SER A 85 16.05 -11.95 -27.42
CA SER A 85 16.27 -13.26 -27.99
C SER A 85 17.78 -13.39 -28.05
N SER A 86 18.36 -14.22 -27.18
CA SER A 86 19.71 -14.70 -27.42
C SER A 86 19.67 -15.31 -28.83
N PRO A 87 20.47 -14.83 -29.79
CA PRO A 87 20.80 -15.67 -30.91
C PRO A 87 21.68 -16.75 -30.30
N VAL A 88 21.08 -17.90 -29.99
CA VAL A 88 21.78 -19.15 -30.25
C VAL A 88 21.77 -19.30 -31.77
N GLU A 89 22.52 -18.42 -32.44
CA GLU A 89 22.99 -18.71 -33.77
C GLU A 89 23.89 -19.92 -33.59
N THR A 90 23.35 -21.04 -34.01
CA THR A 90 24.09 -22.26 -34.28
C THR A 90 24.97 -21.97 -35.49
N GLU A 91 25.97 -21.10 -35.34
CA GLU A 91 27.10 -21.09 -36.26
C GLU A 91 27.83 -22.41 -36.01
N ARG A 92 27.56 -23.36 -36.90
CA ARG A 92 28.32 -24.57 -37.10
C ARG A 92 29.73 -24.18 -37.56
N ARG A 93 30.54 -23.56 -36.68
CA ARG A 93 31.98 -23.47 -36.85
C ARG A 93 32.55 -24.82 -36.44
N GLN A 94 33.04 -25.54 -37.43
CA GLN A 94 34.02 -26.58 -37.20
C GLN A 94 35.26 -25.90 -36.64
N SER A 95 35.34 -25.73 -35.33
CA SER A 95 36.60 -25.44 -34.65
C SER A 95 36.88 -26.55 -33.66
N THR A 96 38.01 -27.19 -33.88
CA THR A 96 38.67 -28.11 -32.96
C THR A 96 39.24 -27.31 -31.80
N ASP A 97 38.39 -26.68 -30.99
CA ASP A 97 38.83 -25.93 -29.82
C ASP A 97 38.61 -26.76 -28.55
N ASN A 98 39.73 -27.00 -27.88
CA ASN A 98 39.84 -27.79 -26.66
C ASN A 98 38.93 -27.22 -25.54
N PRO A 99 38.05 -28.03 -24.90
CA PRO A 99 37.04 -27.56 -23.93
C PRO A 99 37.61 -26.83 -22.71
N SER A 100 38.93 -26.98 -22.44
CA SER A 100 39.62 -26.23 -21.39
C SER A 100 39.72 -24.73 -21.67
N SER A 101 39.77 -24.27 -22.92
CA SER A 101 39.92 -22.84 -23.25
C SER A 101 38.64 -22.04 -23.02
N VAL A 102 37.49 -22.62 -23.36
CA VAL A 102 36.15 -22.02 -23.15
C VAL A 102 35.84 -21.88 -21.66
N LEU A 103 36.20 -22.87 -20.86
CA LEU A 103 36.01 -22.82 -19.40
C LEU A 103 36.93 -21.79 -18.74
N ASP A 104 38.18 -21.67 -19.20
CA ASP A 104 39.13 -20.69 -18.69
C ASP A 104 38.69 -19.25 -19.00
N GLU A 105 37.98 -19.01 -20.11
CA GLU A 105 37.36 -17.71 -20.41
C GLU A 105 36.17 -17.37 -19.49
N ILE A 106 35.39 -18.37 -19.06
CA ILE A 106 34.24 -18.17 -18.17
C ILE A 106 34.68 -17.80 -16.75
N PHE A 107 35.83 -18.32 -16.29
CA PHE A 107 36.37 -18.08 -14.93
C PHE A 107 37.41 -16.96 -14.83
N ARG A 108 37.44 -16.06 -15.83
CA ARG A 108 38.29 -14.86 -15.80
C ARG A 108 37.50 -13.62 -15.38
N CYS A 109 38.15 -12.77 -14.60
CA CYS A 109 37.63 -11.47 -14.26
C CYS A 109 37.56 -10.58 -15.50
N PHE A 110 36.38 -10.06 -15.87
CA PHE A 110 36.28 -9.19 -17.06
C PHE A 110 36.96 -7.81 -16.92
N ILE A 111 37.45 -7.47 -15.71
CA ILE A 111 38.15 -6.19 -15.44
C ILE A 111 39.67 -6.39 -15.52
N CYS A 112 40.22 -7.36 -14.78
CA CYS A 112 41.67 -7.59 -14.76
C CYS A 112 42.13 -8.69 -15.72
N PHE A 113 41.20 -9.41 -16.36
CA PHE A 113 41.43 -10.55 -17.24
C PHE A 113 42.21 -11.72 -16.62
N GLY A 114 42.43 -11.68 -15.30
CA GLY A 114 43.08 -12.72 -14.51
C GLY A 114 42.10 -13.66 -13.82
N ARG A 115 42.66 -14.59 -13.02
CA ARG A 115 41.90 -15.53 -12.19
C ARG A 115 40.97 -14.79 -11.23
N LEU A 116 39.75 -15.31 -11.06
CA LEU A 116 38.79 -14.76 -10.12
C LEU A 116 39.23 -15.00 -8.67
N GLU A 117 39.34 -13.92 -7.90
CA GLU A 117 39.56 -13.94 -6.45
C GLU A 117 38.36 -13.29 -5.76
N ASN A 118 37.70 -14.00 -4.85
CA ASN A 118 36.44 -13.56 -4.23
C ASN A 118 35.42 -13.07 -5.28
N PRO A 119 34.96 -13.93 -6.21
CA PRO A 119 34.17 -13.51 -7.35
C PRO A 119 32.83 -12.87 -6.97
N ARG A 120 32.48 -11.83 -7.73
CA ARG A 120 31.22 -11.10 -7.69
C ARG A 120 30.55 -11.12 -9.05
N LEU A 121 29.25 -11.40 -9.08
CA LEU A 121 28.44 -11.46 -10.29
C LEU A 121 27.52 -10.26 -10.40
N CYS A 122 27.48 -9.65 -11.58
CA CYS A 122 26.54 -8.60 -11.91
C CYS A 122 25.14 -9.20 -12.17
N PRO A 123 24.08 -8.77 -11.45
CA PRO A 123 22.74 -9.31 -11.65
C PRO A 123 22.12 -8.93 -13.01
N CYS A 124 22.63 -7.86 -13.65
CA CYS A 124 22.10 -7.37 -14.93
C CYS A 124 22.66 -8.15 -16.14
N CYS A 125 23.94 -8.53 -16.13
CA CYS A 125 24.60 -9.14 -17.29
C CYS A 125 25.26 -10.50 -17.03
N GLY A 126 25.25 -10.99 -15.78
CA GLY A 126 25.78 -12.30 -15.41
C GLY A 126 27.31 -12.41 -15.46
N LYS A 127 28.05 -11.35 -15.79
CA LYS A 127 29.52 -11.38 -15.85
C LYS A 127 30.16 -11.31 -14.46
N MET A 128 31.28 -12.03 -14.30
CA MET A 128 32.00 -12.20 -13.03
C MET A 128 33.29 -11.38 -12.98
N CYS A 129 33.57 -10.79 -11.83
CA CYS A 129 34.78 -10.02 -11.57
C CYS A 129 35.26 -10.22 -10.12
N CYS A 130 36.53 -9.92 -9.85
CA CYS A 130 37.07 -9.96 -8.49
C CYS A 130 36.44 -8.85 -7.63
N LEU A 131 36.20 -9.14 -6.35
CA LEU A 131 35.71 -8.14 -5.38
C LEU A 131 36.57 -6.87 -5.36
N SER A 132 37.89 -7.02 -5.36
CA SER A 132 38.84 -5.90 -5.35
C SER A 132 38.74 -5.04 -6.61
N CYS A 133 38.55 -5.66 -7.78
CA CYS A 133 38.40 -4.99 -9.06
C CYS A 133 37.11 -4.16 -9.13
N ILE A 134 35.97 -4.78 -8.82
CA ILE A 134 34.68 -4.09 -8.91
C ILE A 134 34.50 -3.01 -7.84
N ARG A 135 35.05 -3.23 -6.64
CA ARG A 135 35.03 -2.23 -5.56
C ARG A 135 35.80 -0.96 -5.95
N ARG A 136 36.93 -1.10 -6.66
CA ARG A 136 37.71 0.04 -7.16
C ARG A 136 36.94 0.80 -8.24
N TRP A 137 36.25 0.10 -9.13
CA TRP A 137 35.43 0.72 -10.16
C TRP A 137 34.24 1.48 -9.58
N LEU A 138 33.48 0.84 -8.68
CA LEU A 138 32.28 1.39 -8.06
C LEU A 138 32.57 2.55 -7.08
N ALA A 139 33.83 2.78 -6.73
CA ALA A 139 34.23 3.97 -5.96
C ALA A 139 34.17 5.27 -6.80
N GLN A 140 34.22 5.16 -8.12
CA GLN A 140 34.22 6.31 -9.05
C GLN A 140 33.00 6.31 -9.98
N HIS A 141 32.31 5.18 -10.12
CA HIS A 141 31.19 4.99 -11.05
C HIS A 141 30.04 4.26 -10.35
N ASN A 142 28.81 4.48 -10.77
CA ASN A 142 27.63 3.76 -10.29
C ASN A 142 27.03 2.83 -11.35
N GLU A 143 27.87 2.35 -12.27
CA GLU A 143 27.49 1.50 -13.40
C GLU A 143 28.39 0.27 -13.53
N CYS A 144 27.85 -0.79 -14.13
CA CYS A 144 28.62 -1.99 -14.45
C CYS A 144 29.63 -1.71 -15.58
N PRO A 145 30.93 -2.05 -15.43
CA PRO A 145 31.92 -1.81 -16.49
C PRO A 145 31.67 -2.63 -17.77
N HIS A 146 30.85 -3.68 -17.71
CA HIS A 146 30.50 -4.50 -18.86
C HIS A 146 29.24 -4.03 -19.58
N CYS A 147 28.10 -3.92 -18.87
CA CYS A 147 26.81 -3.61 -19.49
C CYS A 147 26.32 -2.17 -19.26
N ARG A 148 27.08 -1.35 -18.51
CA ARG A 148 26.76 0.05 -18.17
C ARG A 148 25.44 0.27 -17.43
N SER A 149 24.78 -0.80 -16.99
CA SER A 149 23.59 -0.70 -16.15
C SER A 149 23.97 -0.21 -14.76
N PHE A 150 23.10 0.59 -14.16
CA PHE A 150 23.29 1.08 -12.80
C PHE A 150 23.53 -0.07 -11.81
N LEU A 151 24.61 0.02 -11.04
CA LEU A 151 25.09 -1.03 -10.16
C LEU A 151 25.68 -0.40 -8.89
N SER A 152 25.18 -0.82 -7.73
CA SER A 152 25.76 -0.49 -6.42
C SER A 152 26.39 -1.73 -5.78
N PHE A 153 27.21 -1.53 -4.76
CA PHE A 153 27.95 -2.60 -4.11
C PHE A 153 27.04 -3.66 -3.48
N GLU A 154 25.91 -3.23 -2.90
CA GLU A 154 24.92 -4.08 -2.22
C GLU A 154 24.18 -5.01 -3.18
N ARG A 155 24.14 -4.64 -4.48
CA ARG A 155 23.44 -5.41 -5.52
C ARG A 155 24.29 -6.52 -6.13
N LEU A 156 25.57 -6.63 -5.75
CA LEU A 156 26.48 -7.67 -6.25
C LEU A 156 26.23 -9.01 -5.56
N VAL A 157 26.16 -10.07 -6.36
CA VAL A 157 25.98 -11.43 -5.83
C VAL A 157 27.34 -12.06 -5.56
N SER A 158 27.51 -12.64 -4.36
CA SER A 158 28.71 -13.40 -3.99
C SER A 158 28.67 -14.81 -4.58
N CYS A 159 29.64 -15.17 -5.42
CA CYS A 159 29.70 -16.48 -6.06
C CYS A 159 30.65 -17.44 -5.32
N ARG A 160 30.24 -17.95 -4.17
CA ARG A 160 31.11 -18.79 -3.30
C ARG A 160 31.46 -20.15 -3.93
N PHE A 161 30.55 -20.72 -4.71
CA PHE A 161 30.73 -22.04 -5.32
C PHE A 161 31.74 -22.05 -6.49
N VAL A 162 32.08 -20.88 -7.05
CA VAL A 162 32.94 -20.77 -8.23
C VAL A 162 34.37 -21.18 -7.93
N GLU A 163 34.86 -20.89 -6.73
CA GLU A 163 36.22 -21.27 -6.30
C GLU A 163 36.34 -22.79 -6.14
N GLU A 164 35.29 -23.45 -5.64
CA GLU A 164 35.22 -24.92 -5.50
C GLU A 164 35.18 -25.62 -6.87
N ILE A 165 34.33 -25.13 -7.79
CA ILE A 165 34.21 -25.70 -9.14
C ILE A 165 35.48 -25.45 -9.96
N ALA A 166 36.03 -24.23 -9.92
CA ALA A 166 37.28 -23.92 -10.62
C ALA A 166 38.45 -24.76 -10.06
N GLY A 167 38.52 -24.94 -8.74
CA GLY A 167 39.54 -25.77 -8.09
C GLY A 167 39.45 -27.26 -8.46
N GLU A 168 38.25 -27.83 -8.57
CA GLU A 168 38.10 -29.20 -9.06
C GLU A 168 38.38 -29.31 -10.56
N LEU A 169 37.95 -28.35 -11.39
CA LEU A 169 38.23 -28.35 -12.83
C LEU A 169 39.74 -28.26 -13.12
N GLU A 170 40.49 -27.43 -12.38
CA GLU A 170 41.96 -27.35 -12.48
C GLU A 170 42.65 -28.68 -12.17
N ARG A 171 42.08 -29.50 -11.26
CA ARG A 171 42.58 -30.86 -10.99
C ARG A 171 42.31 -31.82 -12.14
N PHE A 172 41.29 -31.58 -12.95
CA PHE A 172 40.91 -32.40 -14.10
C PHE A 172 41.49 -31.93 -15.44
N GLN A 173 42.03 -30.70 -15.52
CA GLN A 173 42.68 -30.18 -16.74
C GLN A 173 43.95 -30.99 -17.04
N PHE A 174 43.81 -32.04 -17.84
CA PHE A 174 44.90 -32.63 -18.62
C PHE A 174 45.49 -31.54 -19.52
N ARG A 175 46.80 -31.27 -19.39
CA ARG A 175 47.52 -30.24 -20.17
C ARG A 175 47.30 -30.46 -21.68
N PRO A 176 46.52 -29.60 -22.35
CA PRO A 176 46.22 -29.76 -23.76
C PRO A 176 47.23 -28.94 -24.54
N GLY A 177 48.39 -29.54 -24.80
CA GLY A 177 49.47 -28.87 -25.51
C GLY A 177 50.81 -29.57 -25.43
N VAL A 178 50.83 -30.89 -25.23
CA VAL A 178 52.06 -31.67 -25.29
C VAL A 178 52.06 -32.43 -26.61
N ASP A 179 53.17 -32.38 -27.34
CA ASP A 179 53.41 -33.23 -28.52
C ASP A 179 53.07 -34.68 -28.14
N SER A 180 51.92 -35.19 -28.59
CA SER A 180 51.45 -36.54 -28.22
C SER A 180 52.46 -37.63 -28.58
N HIS A 181 53.36 -37.36 -29.53
CA HIS A 181 54.43 -38.27 -29.91
C HIS A 181 55.56 -38.35 -28.86
N ARG A 182 55.92 -37.22 -28.22
CA ARG A 182 56.98 -37.19 -27.18
C ARG A 182 56.54 -37.83 -25.86
N GLU A 183 55.24 -37.82 -25.56
CA GLU A 183 54.69 -38.45 -24.36
C GLU A 183 54.47 -39.96 -24.50
N MET A 184 54.41 -40.48 -25.73
CA MET A 184 54.26 -41.92 -26.02
C MET A 184 55.61 -42.63 -26.20
N ILE A 185 56.72 -41.92 -26.03
CA ILE A 185 58.07 -42.42 -26.16
C ILE A 185 58.81 -42.28 -24.82
N CYS A 186 59.54 -43.33 -24.44
CA CYS A 186 60.38 -43.33 -23.25
C CYS A 186 61.53 -42.34 -23.41
N GLN A 187 61.64 -41.37 -22.51
CA GLN A 187 62.68 -40.33 -22.57
C GLN A 187 64.12 -40.85 -22.36
N LYS A 188 64.29 -42.04 -21.77
CA LYS A 188 65.62 -42.64 -21.52
C LYS A 188 66.13 -43.47 -22.70
N HIS A 189 65.22 -44.07 -23.48
CA HIS A 189 65.56 -45.08 -24.49
C HIS A 189 65.03 -44.73 -25.88
N GLU A 190 64.24 -43.66 -26.01
CA GLU A 190 63.61 -43.23 -27.27
C GLU A 190 62.71 -44.31 -27.93
N LEU A 191 62.22 -45.26 -27.12
CA LEU A 191 61.35 -46.36 -27.55
C LEU A 191 59.89 -46.16 -27.10
N GLU A 192 58.96 -46.72 -27.87
CA GLU A 192 57.52 -46.70 -27.58
C GLU A 192 57.18 -47.29 -26.19
N LEU A 193 56.30 -46.60 -25.47
CA LEU A 193 55.76 -47.05 -24.19
C LEU A 193 54.74 -48.17 -24.41
N LYS A 194 54.99 -49.36 -23.85
CA LYS A 194 54.13 -50.55 -24.05
C LYS A 194 53.64 -51.16 -22.74
N TYR A 195 54.26 -50.82 -21.63
CA TYR A 195 53.95 -51.38 -20.32
C TYR A 195 53.67 -50.28 -19.31
N PHE A 196 52.92 -50.63 -18.27
CA PHE A 196 52.63 -49.76 -17.14
C PHE A 196 53.16 -50.42 -15.87
N ASP A 197 54.14 -49.78 -15.23
CA ASP A 197 54.63 -50.21 -13.93
C ASP A 197 53.64 -49.76 -12.85
N ILE A 198 53.03 -50.74 -12.19
CA ILE A 198 52.02 -50.52 -11.16
C ILE A 198 52.66 -49.98 -9.88
N THR A 199 53.88 -50.39 -9.58
CA THR A 199 54.62 -49.99 -8.39
C THR A 199 55.10 -48.54 -8.50
N CYS A 200 55.62 -48.15 -9.67
CA CYS A 200 56.05 -46.77 -9.93
C CYS A 200 54.94 -45.84 -10.42
N ASN A 201 53.77 -46.39 -10.78
CA ASN A 201 52.66 -45.66 -11.40
C ASN A 201 53.10 -44.86 -12.65
N LEU A 202 53.92 -45.50 -13.50
CA LEU A 202 54.56 -44.87 -14.66
C LEU A 202 54.46 -45.77 -15.91
N CYS A 203 54.28 -45.14 -17.08
CA CYS A 203 54.37 -45.83 -18.37
C CYS A 203 55.84 -46.05 -18.75
N ILE A 204 56.21 -47.28 -19.15
CA ILE A 204 57.58 -47.68 -19.47
C ILE A 204 57.68 -48.40 -20.82
N CYS A 205 58.85 -48.32 -21.48
CA CYS A 205 59.14 -49.09 -22.70
C CYS A 205 59.64 -50.52 -22.36
N ALA A 206 59.84 -51.34 -23.38
CA ALA A 206 60.33 -52.71 -23.20
C ALA A 206 61.73 -52.78 -22.56
N GLU A 207 62.62 -51.83 -22.84
CA GLU A 207 63.96 -51.80 -22.26
C GLU A 207 63.96 -51.46 -20.76
N CYS A 208 63.14 -50.49 -20.35
CA CYS A 208 62.91 -50.19 -18.94
C CYS A 208 62.35 -51.39 -18.16
N ALA A 209 61.49 -52.20 -18.78
CA ALA A 209 60.89 -53.35 -18.11
C ALA A 209 61.88 -54.52 -17.90
N MET A 210 62.88 -54.65 -18.77
CA MET A 210 63.72 -55.84 -18.86
C MET A 210 65.17 -55.63 -18.38
N PHE A 211 65.75 -54.45 -18.59
CA PHE A 211 67.20 -54.25 -18.49
C PHE A 211 67.63 -53.16 -17.50
N THR A 212 66.72 -52.30 -17.01
CA THR A 212 67.08 -51.29 -16.01
C THR A 212 66.85 -51.80 -14.58
N GLU A 213 67.85 -51.62 -13.71
CA GLU A 213 67.78 -51.99 -12.29
C GLU A 213 66.63 -51.27 -11.55
N GLU A 214 66.22 -50.08 -12.03
CA GLU A 214 65.19 -49.23 -11.43
C GLU A 214 63.77 -49.83 -11.44
N HIS A 215 63.46 -50.70 -12.40
CA HIS A 215 62.12 -51.30 -12.56
C HIS A 215 62.12 -52.84 -12.61
N ARG A 216 63.31 -53.46 -12.54
CA ARG A 216 63.52 -54.91 -12.70
C ARG A 216 62.76 -55.81 -11.72
N LEU A 217 62.45 -55.30 -10.53
CA LEU A 217 61.74 -56.02 -9.46
C LEU A 217 60.31 -55.52 -9.25
N HIS A 218 59.81 -54.63 -10.11
CA HIS A 218 58.47 -54.09 -9.99
C HIS A 218 57.45 -54.88 -10.80
N LYS A 219 56.18 -54.77 -10.39
CA LYS A 219 55.08 -55.43 -11.08
C LYS A 219 54.55 -54.50 -12.18
N PHE A 220 54.61 -54.95 -13.42
CA PHE A 220 54.06 -54.22 -14.56
C PHE A 220 53.04 -55.05 -15.36
N ASP A 221 52.18 -54.38 -16.11
CA ASP A 221 51.16 -54.98 -16.99
C ASP A 221 51.17 -54.27 -18.35
N LYS A 222 50.52 -54.82 -19.37
CA LYS A 222 50.41 -54.19 -20.70
C LYS A 222 49.66 -52.87 -20.58
N LEU A 223 50.23 -51.81 -21.18
CA LEU A 223 49.68 -50.46 -21.11
C LEU A 223 48.22 -50.41 -21.59
N ASP A 224 47.90 -51.07 -22.70
CA ASP A 224 46.54 -51.14 -23.25
C ASP A 224 45.52 -51.78 -22.29
N SER A 225 45.94 -52.79 -21.53
CA SER A 225 45.08 -53.47 -20.56
C SER A 225 44.75 -52.58 -19.36
N VAL A 226 45.75 -51.88 -18.84
CA VAL A 226 45.59 -50.93 -17.73
C VAL A 226 44.79 -49.71 -18.19
N TYR A 227 45.07 -49.19 -19.39
CA TYR A 227 44.32 -48.11 -20.02
C TYR A 227 42.83 -48.46 -20.14
N SER A 228 42.51 -49.61 -20.73
CA SER A 228 41.11 -50.02 -20.95
C SER A 228 40.33 -50.10 -19.64
N LYS A 229 40.92 -50.69 -18.58
CA LYS A 229 40.30 -50.78 -17.24
C LYS A 229 40.11 -49.41 -16.58
N ARG A 230 41.12 -48.54 -16.63
CA ARG A 230 41.04 -47.19 -16.02
C ARG A 230 40.09 -46.28 -16.79
N ALA A 231 40.10 -46.34 -18.12
CA ALA A 231 39.20 -45.59 -18.99
C ALA A 231 37.74 -45.99 -18.74
N GLU A 232 37.46 -47.30 -18.60
CA GLU A 232 36.10 -47.77 -18.32
C GLU A 232 35.58 -47.26 -16.97
N ARG A 233 36.41 -47.31 -15.92
CA ARG A 233 36.04 -46.73 -14.61
C ARG A 233 35.74 -45.23 -14.71
N ILE A 234 36.55 -44.47 -15.44
CA ILE A 234 36.32 -43.02 -15.66
C ILE A 234 35.02 -42.79 -16.43
N ARG A 235 34.71 -43.61 -17.44
CA ARG A 235 33.44 -43.54 -18.18
C ARG A 235 32.25 -43.80 -17.26
N THR A 236 32.30 -44.84 -16.42
CA THR A 236 31.23 -45.14 -15.46
C THR A 236 30.96 -43.97 -14.51
N GLU A 237 32.01 -43.37 -13.93
CA GLU A 237 31.85 -42.19 -13.05
C GLU A 237 31.32 -40.97 -13.82
N SER A 238 31.76 -40.77 -15.06
CA SER A 238 31.28 -39.70 -15.95
C SER A 238 29.80 -39.85 -16.29
N ASP A 239 29.34 -41.07 -16.53
CA ASP A 239 27.93 -41.38 -16.74
C ASP A 239 27.13 -41.15 -15.44
N GLY A 240 27.70 -41.45 -14.27
CA GLY A 240 27.12 -41.08 -12.98
C GLY A 240 26.91 -39.58 -12.80
N LEU A 241 27.87 -38.74 -13.21
CA LEU A 241 27.72 -37.28 -13.24
C LEU A 241 26.58 -36.85 -14.17
N ARG A 242 26.46 -37.47 -15.35
CA ARG A 242 25.36 -37.20 -16.29
C ARG A 242 24.01 -37.52 -15.67
N SER A 243 23.85 -38.71 -15.08
CA SER A 243 22.59 -39.10 -14.42
C SER A 243 22.23 -38.21 -13.23
N ARG A 244 23.23 -37.75 -12.46
CA ARG A 244 23.00 -36.76 -11.38
C ARG A 244 22.52 -35.42 -11.94
N ALA A 245 23.12 -34.94 -13.03
CA ALA A 245 22.70 -33.70 -13.67
C ALA A 245 21.25 -33.80 -14.18
N GLU A 246 20.84 -34.93 -14.76
CA GLU A 246 19.46 -35.18 -15.19
C GLU A 246 18.46 -35.23 -14.02
N ASN A 247 18.86 -35.77 -12.86
CA ASN A 247 18.04 -35.74 -11.66
C ASN A 247 17.86 -34.31 -11.13
N LEU A 248 18.95 -33.53 -11.06
CA LEU A 248 18.89 -32.14 -10.65
C LEU A 248 18.03 -31.30 -11.60
N LYS A 249 18.12 -31.51 -12.91
CA LYS A 249 17.24 -30.86 -13.90
C LYS A 249 15.76 -31.16 -13.63
N ARG A 250 15.40 -32.44 -13.44
CA ARG A 250 14.03 -32.82 -13.07
C ARG A 250 13.56 -32.17 -11.76
N THR A 251 14.47 -32.04 -10.79
CA THR A 251 14.16 -31.36 -9.53
C THR A 251 13.90 -29.87 -9.75
N VAL A 252 14.67 -29.21 -10.61
CA VAL A 252 14.42 -27.82 -11.02
C VAL A 252 13.07 -27.70 -11.72
N ASP A 253 12.77 -28.58 -12.68
CA ASP A 253 11.48 -28.58 -13.40
C ASP A 253 10.29 -28.73 -12.44
N ASN A 254 10.43 -29.57 -11.40
CA ASN A 254 9.41 -29.73 -10.36
C ASN A 254 9.20 -28.43 -9.57
N PHE A 255 10.27 -27.76 -9.15
CA PHE A 255 10.16 -26.47 -8.46
C PHE A 255 9.53 -25.40 -9.36
N GLU A 256 9.89 -25.36 -10.64
CA GLU A 256 9.26 -24.45 -11.60
C GLU A 256 7.75 -24.71 -11.75
N SER A 257 7.34 -25.98 -11.75
CA SER A 257 5.91 -26.35 -11.76
C SER A 257 5.18 -25.91 -10.49
N GLU A 258 5.77 -26.12 -9.30
CA GLU A 258 5.15 -25.69 -8.04
C GLU A 258 5.04 -24.17 -7.92
N ILE A 259 6.06 -23.43 -8.38
CA ILE A 259 6.00 -21.96 -8.46
C ILE A 259 4.86 -21.51 -9.37
N GLN A 260 4.69 -22.18 -10.53
CA GLN A 260 3.59 -21.86 -11.44
C GLN A 260 2.22 -22.13 -10.81
N LYS A 261 2.04 -23.26 -10.11
CA LYS A 261 0.80 -23.56 -9.40
C LYS A 261 0.48 -22.50 -8.35
N LEU A 262 1.47 -22.07 -7.57
CA LEU A 262 1.27 -21.03 -6.55
C LEU A 262 0.84 -19.69 -7.18
N ASN A 263 1.43 -19.32 -8.31
CA ASN A 263 1.02 -18.12 -9.05
C ASN A 263 -0.42 -18.23 -9.55
N ASN A 264 -0.81 -19.38 -10.11
CA ASN A 264 -2.20 -19.59 -10.57
C ASN A 264 -3.19 -19.50 -9.40
N VAL A 265 -2.86 -20.05 -8.22
CA VAL A 265 -3.70 -19.93 -7.02
C VAL A 265 -3.82 -18.47 -6.59
N ARG A 266 -2.71 -17.72 -6.59
CA ARG A 266 -2.73 -16.29 -6.28
C ARG A 266 -3.63 -15.53 -7.25
N GLU A 267 -3.51 -15.79 -8.55
CA GLU A 267 -4.34 -15.16 -9.59
C GLU A 267 -5.83 -15.46 -9.38
N GLN A 268 -6.18 -16.72 -9.15
CA GLN A 268 -7.57 -17.13 -8.86
C GLN A 268 -8.13 -16.41 -7.63
N ARG A 269 -7.36 -16.30 -6.53
CA ARG A 269 -7.80 -15.58 -5.33
C ARG A 269 -7.96 -14.09 -5.57
N MET A 270 -7.11 -13.48 -6.40
CA MET A 270 -7.25 -12.07 -6.75
C MET A 270 -8.50 -11.86 -7.60
N GLU A 271 -8.79 -12.74 -8.57
CA GLU A 271 -10.02 -12.69 -9.38
C GLU A 271 -11.28 -12.81 -8.52
N GLU A 272 -11.33 -13.78 -7.59
CA GLU A 272 -12.44 -13.92 -6.63
C GLU A 272 -12.66 -12.63 -5.80
N LEU A 273 -11.58 -11.96 -5.38
CA LEU A 273 -11.69 -10.68 -4.66
C LEU A 273 -12.20 -9.57 -5.57
N PHE A 274 -11.67 -9.46 -6.79
CA PHE A 274 -12.09 -8.43 -7.75
C PHE A 274 -13.57 -8.55 -8.10
N ASP A 275 -14.08 -9.78 -8.30
CA ASP A 275 -15.50 -10.00 -8.56
C ASP A 275 -16.38 -9.49 -7.42
N VAL A 276 -15.97 -9.70 -6.17
CA VAL A 276 -16.68 -9.20 -4.99
C VAL A 276 -16.59 -7.67 -4.88
N PHE A 277 -15.41 -7.08 -5.15
CA PHE A 277 -15.24 -5.63 -5.15
C PHE A 277 -16.05 -4.94 -6.26
N GLU A 278 -16.14 -5.54 -7.44
CA GLU A 278 -16.96 -5.02 -8.53
C GLU A 278 -18.46 -5.06 -8.15
N GLN A 279 -18.90 -6.08 -7.41
CA GLN A 279 -20.24 -6.10 -6.84
C GLN A 279 -20.47 -4.99 -5.81
N PHE A 280 -19.47 -4.62 -4.99
CA PHE A 280 -19.60 -3.45 -4.11
C PHE A 280 -19.68 -2.15 -4.91
N LYS A 281 -18.82 -1.99 -5.92
CA LYS A 281 -18.77 -0.81 -6.78
C LYS A 281 -20.10 -0.58 -7.50
N THR A 282 -20.63 -1.61 -8.16
CA THR A 282 -21.92 -1.53 -8.88
C THR A 282 -23.08 -1.11 -7.97
N ARG A 283 -23.06 -1.51 -6.70
CA ARG A 283 -24.07 -1.09 -5.71
C ARG A 283 -23.92 0.36 -5.28
N ILE A 284 -22.68 0.86 -5.13
CA ILE A 284 -22.42 2.28 -4.91
C ILE A 284 -22.90 3.10 -6.12
N ASP A 285 -22.54 2.68 -7.33
CA ASP A 285 -22.95 3.36 -8.58
C ASP A 285 -24.48 3.41 -8.71
N LYS A 286 -25.17 2.34 -8.31
CA LYS A 286 -26.63 2.31 -8.27
C LYS A 286 -27.21 3.29 -7.25
N GLN A 287 -26.64 3.39 -6.05
CA GLN A 287 -27.08 4.36 -5.04
C GLN A 287 -26.94 5.80 -5.56
N ILE A 288 -25.80 6.12 -6.18
CA ILE A 288 -25.54 7.44 -6.77
C ILE A 288 -26.50 7.72 -7.92
N SER A 289 -26.70 6.76 -8.83
CA SER A 289 -27.56 6.91 -10.00
C SER A 289 -29.00 7.24 -9.59
N VAL A 290 -29.53 6.52 -8.60
CA VAL A 290 -30.89 6.79 -8.06
C VAL A 290 -31.01 8.21 -7.53
N LYS A 291 -30.01 8.68 -6.76
CA LYS A 291 -30.02 10.04 -6.20
C LYS A 291 -29.85 11.11 -7.28
N MET A 292 -28.95 10.87 -8.24
CA MET A 292 -28.73 11.76 -9.36
C MET A 292 -30.00 11.92 -10.21
N THR A 293 -30.67 10.81 -10.54
CA THR A 293 -31.94 10.84 -11.26
C THR A 293 -33.01 11.64 -10.49
N SER A 294 -33.10 11.46 -9.17
CA SER A 294 -34.05 12.24 -8.35
C SER A 294 -33.75 13.74 -8.40
N LEU A 295 -32.48 14.14 -8.29
CA LEU A 295 -32.06 15.55 -8.36
C LEU A 295 -32.30 16.16 -9.75
N VAL A 296 -31.95 15.43 -10.81
CA VAL A 296 -32.20 15.86 -12.20
C VAL A 296 -33.70 16.04 -12.46
N ASN A 297 -34.54 15.13 -11.98
CA ASN A 297 -35.99 15.25 -12.13
C ASN A 297 -36.54 16.49 -11.41
N LYS A 298 -36.06 16.78 -10.18
CA LYS A 298 -36.42 18.01 -9.46
C LYS A 298 -35.95 19.27 -10.19
N LYS A 299 -34.73 19.24 -10.74
CA LYS A 299 -34.17 20.34 -11.54
C LYS A 299 -35.00 20.60 -12.80
N ASN A 300 -35.35 19.56 -13.55
CA ASN A 300 -36.14 19.71 -14.77
C ASN A 300 -37.54 20.25 -14.46
N ALA A 301 -38.17 19.79 -13.38
CA ALA A 301 -39.47 20.33 -12.95
C ALA A 301 -39.40 21.83 -12.60
N LEU A 302 -38.30 22.29 -12.01
CA LEU A 302 -38.04 23.72 -11.77
C LEU A 302 -37.86 24.49 -13.08
N GLU A 303 -37.08 23.96 -14.03
CA GLU A 303 -36.88 24.57 -15.34
C GLU A 303 -38.20 24.69 -16.13
N GLU A 304 -39.07 23.68 -16.05
CA GLU A 304 -40.41 23.70 -16.66
C GLU A 304 -41.33 24.76 -16.02
N GLU A 305 -41.33 24.88 -14.68
CA GLU A 305 -42.12 25.92 -13.98
C GLU A 305 -41.62 27.32 -14.33
N ILE A 306 -40.30 27.54 -14.39
CA ILE A 306 -39.71 28.82 -14.81
C ILE A 306 -40.18 29.18 -16.23
N TYR A 307 -40.09 28.24 -17.17
CA TYR A 307 -40.53 28.46 -18.55
C TYR A 307 -42.03 28.83 -18.62
N LEU A 308 -42.87 28.15 -17.85
CA LEU A 308 -44.31 28.45 -17.79
C LEU A 308 -44.56 29.86 -17.25
N LEU A 309 -43.89 30.24 -16.17
CA LEU A 309 -43.99 31.58 -15.58
C LEU A 309 -43.54 32.68 -16.56
N GLU A 310 -42.43 32.48 -17.25
CA GLU A 310 -41.95 33.41 -18.29
C GLU A 310 -42.93 33.55 -19.45
N SER A 311 -43.53 32.44 -19.90
CA SER A 311 -44.55 32.45 -20.95
C SER A 311 -45.82 33.19 -20.52
N MET A 312 -46.29 32.94 -19.28
CA MET A 312 -47.43 33.66 -18.70
C MET A 312 -47.16 35.16 -18.57
N TYR A 313 -45.96 35.55 -18.14
CA TYR A 313 -45.53 36.94 -18.06
C TYR A 313 -45.59 37.64 -19.43
N GLN A 314 -45.01 37.02 -20.46
CA GLN A 314 -45.02 37.57 -21.83
C GLN A 314 -46.45 37.71 -22.38
N GLU A 315 -47.33 36.76 -22.12
CA GLU A 315 -48.73 36.84 -22.54
C GLU A 315 -49.47 37.98 -21.82
N VAL A 316 -49.22 38.18 -20.53
CA VAL A 316 -49.78 39.31 -19.76
C VAL A 316 -49.29 40.65 -20.31
N GLU A 317 -48.00 40.80 -20.60
CA GLU A 317 -47.47 42.02 -21.26
C GLU A 317 -48.11 42.25 -22.65
N ARG A 318 -48.34 41.18 -23.41
CA ARG A 318 -49.02 41.26 -24.71
C ARG A 318 -50.48 41.71 -24.56
N GLN A 319 -51.19 41.21 -23.55
CA GLN A 319 -52.58 41.62 -23.26
C GLN A 319 -52.63 43.08 -22.80
N LEU A 320 -51.69 43.52 -21.96
CA LEU A 320 -51.55 44.91 -21.52
C LEU A 320 -51.33 45.87 -22.70
N SER A 321 -50.52 45.46 -23.69
CA SER A 321 -50.17 46.31 -24.85
C SER A 321 -51.23 46.33 -25.96
N ARG A 322 -51.95 45.24 -26.18
CA ARG A 322 -52.89 45.10 -27.32
C ARG A 322 -54.37 45.31 -26.95
N THR A 323 -54.73 45.25 -25.67
CA THR A 323 -56.14 45.36 -25.25
C THR A 323 -56.56 46.82 -25.14
N PRO A 324 -57.72 47.23 -25.70
CA PRO A 324 -58.24 48.58 -25.51
C PRO A 324 -58.44 48.93 -24.03
N LYS A 325 -58.05 50.16 -23.65
CA LYS A 325 -58.04 50.62 -22.24
C LYS A 325 -59.34 50.34 -21.45
N PRO A 326 -60.56 50.55 -21.99
CA PRO A 326 -61.80 50.29 -21.22
C PRO A 326 -62.01 48.81 -20.87
N ILE A 327 -61.60 47.90 -21.76
CA ILE A 327 -61.71 46.44 -21.56
C ILE A 327 -60.64 45.96 -20.57
N LEU A 328 -59.44 46.55 -20.63
CA LEU A 328 -58.37 46.25 -19.69
C LEU A 328 -58.76 46.68 -18.26
N ILE A 329 -59.34 47.88 -18.09
CA ILE A 329 -59.80 48.37 -16.79
C ILE A 329 -60.90 47.46 -16.21
N SER A 330 -61.84 46.99 -17.03
CA SER A 330 -62.91 46.12 -16.54
C SER A 330 -62.44 44.72 -16.12
N LYS A 331 -61.31 44.24 -16.66
CA LYS A 331 -60.71 42.93 -16.33
C LYS A 331 -59.50 42.99 -15.38
N ALA A 332 -59.09 44.18 -14.95
CA ALA A 332 -57.83 44.37 -14.21
C ALA A 332 -57.80 43.59 -12.89
N GLU A 333 -58.88 43.62 -12.12
CA GLU A 333 -58.97 42.91 -10.84
C GLU A 333 -58.95 41.39 -11.01
N GLU A 334 -59.57 40.87 -12.08
CA GLU A 334 -59.55 39.44 -12.40
C GLU A 334 -58.14 38.96 -12.77
N LEU A 335 -57.44 39.73 -13.61
CA LEU A 335 -56.05 39.46 -13.99
C LEU A 335 -55.09 39.57 -12.78
N ALA A 336 -55.28 40.58 -11.94
CA ALA A 336 -54.48 40.76 -10.73
C ALA A 336 -54.70 39.62 -9.72
N ALA A 337 -55.94 39.17 -9.54
CA ALA A 337 -56.26 38.02 -8.69
C ALA A 337 -55.61 36.73 -9.21
N ALA A 338 -55.68 36.48 -10.52
CA ALA A 338 -55.06 35.31 -11.14
C ALA A 338 -53.53 35.31 -10.97
N LEU A 339 -52.86 36.46 -11.11
CA LEU A 339 -51.42 36.58 -10.90
C LEU A 339 -51.02 36.41 -9.43
N ASN A 340 -51.81 36.96 -8.50
CA ASN A 340 -51.56 36.83 -7.06
C ASN A 340 -51.66 35.37 -6.60
N GLU A 341 -52.58 34.60 -7.19
CA GLU A 341 -52.71 33.16 -6.93
C GLU A 341 -51.47 32.38 -7.40
N VAL A 342 -50.91 32.73 -8.57
CA VAL A 342 -49.68 32.12 -9.07
C VAL A 342 -48.47 32.49 -8.20
N HIS A 343 -48.37 33.76 -7.79
CA HIS A 343 -47.29 34.25 -6.92
C HIS A 343 -47.27 33.60 -5.54
N ARG A 344 -48.43 33.18 -5.02
CA ARG A 344 -48.54 32.56 -3.69
C ARG A 344 -48.24 31.07 -3.69
N ARG A 345 -47.97 30.45 -4.84
CA ARG A 345 -47.65 29.03 -4.87
C ARG A 345 -46.34 28.76 -4.11
N PRO A 346 -46.36 27.86 -3.11
CA PRO A 346 -45.21 27.57 -2.27
C PRO A 346 -44.04 27.00 -3.08
N VAL A 347 -42.83 27.53 -2.86
CA VAL A 347 -41.57 27.06 -3.48
C VAL A 347 -41.04 25.80 -2.77
N GLU A 348 -41.56 25.49 -1.57
CA GLU A 348 -41.13 24.37 -0.74
C GLU A 348 -41.27 23.01 -1.44
N GLN A 349 -42.15 22.88 -2.45
CA GLN A 349 -42.28 21.67 -3.27
C GLN A 349 -41.01 21.33 -4.08
N PHE A 350 -40.10 22.30 -4.25
CA PHE A 350 -38.86 22.16 -5.01
C PHE A 350 -37.60 22.24 -4.15
N SER A 351 -37.71 22.11 -2.82
CA SER A 351 -36.54 22.18 -1.93
C SER A 351 -35.48 21.14 -2.32
N VAL A 352 -34.27 21.62 -2.56
CA VAL A 352 -33.09 20.78 -2.81
C VAL A 352 -32.61 20.24 -1.46
N SER A 353 -32.63 18.92 -1.30
CA SER A 353 -32.01 18.27 -0.15
C SER A 353 -30.50 18.19 -0.40
N THR A 354 -29.69 18.68 0.54
CA THR A 354 -28.24 18.59 0.46
C THR A 354 -27.82 17.12 0.49
N VAL A 355 -27.00 16.68 -0.47
CA VAL A 355 -26.44 15.33 -0.48
C VAL A 355 -25.31 15.27 0.56
N GLY A 356 -25.44 14.41 1.56
CA GLY A 356 -24.42 14.20 2.60
C GLY A 356 -23.69 12.85 2.44
N GLU A 357 -22.55 12.67 3.10
CA GLU A 357 -21.80 11.39 3.03
C GLU A 357 -22.60 10.16 3.50
N VAL A 358 -23.62 10.35 4.35
CA VAL A 358 -24.51 9.29 4.85
C VAL A 358 -25.42 8.75 3.74
N ASP A 359 -25.49 9.45 2.61
CA ASP A 359 -26.34 9.09 1.48
C ASP A 359 -25.82 7.91 0.65
N VAL A 360 -24.53 7.59 0.75
CA VAL A 360 -23.91 6.52 -0.02
C VAL A 360 -23.19 5.58 0.95
N VAL A 361 -23.72 4.38 1.11
CA VAL A 361 -23.18 3.40 2.06
C VAL A 361 -22.14 2.53 1.38
N SER A 362 -20.95 2.45 1.99
CA SER A 362 -19.93 1.46 1.65
C SER A 362 -20.08 0.21 2.52
N GLU A 363 -19.88 -0.95 1.90
CA GLU A 363 -20.00 -2.25 2.56
C GLU A 363 -18.69 -2.78 3.11
N VAL A 364 -17.57 -2.20 2.68
CA VAL A 364 -16.23 -2.60 3.10
C VAL A 364 -15.57 -1.58 4.03
N VAL A 365 -16.03 -0.32 3.95
CA VAL A 365 -15.56 0.78 4.79
C VAL A 365 -16.70 1.29 5.66
N PRO A 366 -16.53 1.36 6.99
CA PRO A 366 -17.57 1.86 7.87
C PRO A 366 -17.76 3.38 7.74
N PRO A 367 -18.91 3.92 8.17
CA PRO A 367 -19.14 5.35 8.20
C PRO A 367 -18.28 6.03 9.26
N PHE A 368 -18.03 7.32 9.09
CA PHE A 368 -17.41 8.15 10.11
C PHE A 368 -18.38 8.37 11.28
N ILE A 369 -17.87 8.30 12.51
CA ILE A 369 -18.53 9.00 13.62
C ILE A 369 -18.16 10.48 13.54
N LYS A 370 -19.10 11.36 13.88
CA LYS A 370 -18.95 12.80 13.78
C LYS A 370 -18.96 13.44 15.16
N GLY A 371 -18.07 14.39 15.38
CA GLY A 371 -18.12 15.35 16.47
C GLY A 371 -18.12 16.78 15.94
N ILE A 372 -18.67 17.70 16.72
CA ILE A 372 -18.76 19.13 16.38
C ILE A 372 -18.14 19.94 17.52
N LEU A 373 -17.38 20.97 17.17
CA LEU A 373 -16.86 21.96 18.10
C LEU A 373 -17.18 23.36 17.57
N LYS A 374 -18.04 24.09 18.28
CA LYS A 374 -18.25 25.52 18.06
C LYS A 374 -17.33 26.31 18.97
N VAL A 375 -16.56 27.23 18.40
CA VAL A 375 -15.74 28.20 19.12
C VAL A 375 -16.48 29.53 19.07
N GLU A 376 -17.05 29.94 20.19
CA GLU A 376 -17.78 31.19 20.32
C GLU A 376 -16.82 32.39 20.37
N ASN A 377 -17.23 33.52 19.78
CA ASN A 377 -16.49 34.80 19.82
C ASN A 377 -15.01 34.66 19.39
N TYR A 378 -14.76 33.91 18.31
CA TYR A 378 -13.40 33.66 17.82
C TYR A 378 -12.68 34.97 17.45
N SER A 379 -13.38 35.95 16.90
CA SER A 379 -12.83 37.30 16.63
C SER A 379 -12.20 37.92 17.89
N ASP A 380 -12.89 37.83 19.02
CA ASP A 380 -12.44 38.41 20.29
C ASP A 380 -11.25 37.65 20.88
N ILE A 381 -11.21 36.33 20.70
CA ILE A 381 -10.05 35.51 21.08
C ILE A 381 -8.81 35.98 20.32
N VAL A 382 -8.95 36.25 19.03
CA VAL A 382 -7.83 36.76 18.21
C VAL A 382 -7.40 38.15 18.65
N HIS A 383 -8.36 39.06 18.89
CA HIS A 383 -8.06 40.43 19.33
C HIS A 383 -7.44 40.51 20.73
N SER A 384 -7.97 39.73 21.68
CA SER A 384 -7.47 39.68 23.06
C SER A 384 -6.13 38.94 23.19
N LYS A 385 -5.70 38.23 22.12
CA LYS A 385 -4.54 37.34 22.11
C LYS A 385 -4.57 36.29 23.23
N SER A 386 -5.78 35.88 23.64
CA SER A 386 -5.97 34.82 24.62
C SER A 386 -5.68 33.47 23.98
N SER A 387 -4.83 32.66 24.62
CA SER A 387 -4.22 31.47 24.03
C SER A 387 -4.49 30.22 24.88
N GLU A 388 -5.76 29.91 25.11
CA GLU A 388 -6.14 28.62 25.71
C GLU A 388 -6.47 27.60 24.63
N VAL A 389 -6.13 26.33 24.90
CA VAL A 389 -6.53 25.22 24.04
C VAL A 389 -8.01 24.93 24.25
N ILE A 390 -8.78 24.89 23.18
CA ILE A 390 -10.20 24.60 23.22
C ILE A 390 -10.41 23.13 22.87
N LEU A 391 -11.19 22.43 23.69
CA LEU A 391 -11.41 20.99 23.59
C LEU A 391 -12.86 20.73 23.20
N SER A 392 -13.08 19.83 22.25
CA SER A 392 -14.45 19.38 21.91
C SER A 392 -15.05 18.52 23.01
N GLN A 393 -16.36 18.36 22.95
CA GLN A 393 -17.01 17.23 23.64
C GLN A 393 -16.46 15.91 23.07
N PRO A 394 -16.26 14.89 23.91
CA PRO A 394 -15.76 13.61 23.47
C PRO A 394 -16.84 12.85 22.68
N VAL A 395 -16.41 12.13 21.64
CA VAL A 395 -17.26 11.18 20.91
C VAL A 395 -16.77 9.75 21.16
N THR A 396 -17.68 8.82 21.34
CA THR A 396 -17.35 7.45 21.76
C THR A 396 -17.80 6.41 20.74
N MET A 397 -16.94 5.41 20.48
CA MET A 397 -17.27 4.29 19.60
C MET A 397 -16.55 3.03 20.10
N ASN A 398 -17.29 1.96 20.37
CA ASN A 398 -16.75 0.67 20.83
C ASN A 398 -15.76 0.81 22.02
N GLY A 399 -16.05 1.70 22.96
CA GLY A 399 -15.20 1.97 24.12
C GLY A 399 -13.98 2.85 23.86
N LEU A 400 -13.76 3.29 22.62
CA LEU A 400 -12.79 4.32 22.27
C LEU A 400 -13.42 5.70 22.50
N VAL A 401 -12.64 6.64 23.02
CA VAL A 401 -13.06 8.02 23.30
C VAL A 401 -12.18 8.98 22.52
N TRP A 402 -12.79 9.78 21.65
CA TRP A 402 -12.10 10.70 20.75
C TRP A 402 -12.45 12.15 21.06
N ARG A 403 -11.52 13.06 20.82
CA ARG A 403 -11.71 14.49 21.07
C ARG A 403 -10.88 15.35 20.14
N LEU A 404 -11.41 16.49 19.69
CA LEU A 404 -10.65 17.49 18.96
C LEU A 404 -10.05 18.54 19.90
N LYS A 405 -8.78 18.88 19.69
CA LYS A 405 -8.08 20.02 20.30
C LYS A 405 -7.88 21.10 19.25
N VAL A 406 -8.29 22.31 19.56
CA VAL A 406 -8.10 23.48 18.71
C VAL A 406 -7.25 24.49 19.47
N TYR A 407 -6.22 24.99 18.80
CA TYR A 407 -5.39 26.09 19.24
C TYR A 407 -5.76 27.31 18.37
N PRO A 408 -6.64 28.21 18.87
CA PRO A 408 -7.17 29.33 18.09
C PRO A 408 -6.08 30.25 17.53
N LEU A 409 -5.01 30.44 18.31
CA LEU A 409 -3.85 31.24 17.93
C LEU A 409 -2.66 30.38 17.48
N GLY A 410 -2.90 29.13 17.12
CA GLY A 410 -1.87 28.21 16.66
C GLY A 410 -0.99 27.64 17.76
N ASN A 411 -0.15 26.69 17.36
CA ASN A 411 0.74 25.93 18.22
C ASN A 411 2.16 25.88 17.61
N GLY A 412 3.18 25.78 18.48
CA GLY A 412 4.59 25.73 18.05
C GLY A 412 4.97 26.88 17.12
N ASP A 413 5.62 26.56 16.01
CA ASP A 413 6.12 27.52 15.01
C ASP A 413 5.01 28.11 14.10
N ALA A 414 3.76 27.70 14.30
CA ALA A 414 2.60 28.24 13.61
C ALA A 414 1.81 29.26 14.46
N LYS A 415 2.25 29.47 15.71
CA LYS A 415 1.57 30.35 16.66
C LYS A 415 1.52 31.80 16.17
N GLY A 416 0.34 32.39 16.24
CA GLY A 416 0.04 33.77 15.84
C GLY A 416 -0.26 33.94 14.34
N THR A 417 -0.16 32.88 13.54
CA THR A 417 -0.37 32.97 12.08
C THR A 417 -1.43 31.98 11.60
N PHE A 418 -1.46 30.78 12.16
CA PHE A 418 -2.42 29.73 11.78
C PHE A 418 -3.22 29.26 12.99
N ILE A 419 -4.44 28.77 12.76
CA ILE A 419 -5.12 27.89 13.69
C ILE A 419 -4.46 26.51 13.60
N SER A 420 -4.24 25.84 14.73
CA SER A 420 -3.77 24.45 14.77
C SER A 420 -4.85 23.54 15.33
N VAL A 421 -4.98 22.32 14.80
CA VAL A 421 -6.00 21.36 15.23
C VAL A 421 -5.43 19.96 15.37
N PHE A 422 -5.82 19.22 16.40
CA PHE A 422 -5.35 17.86 16.68
C PHE A 422 -6.49 16.97 17.15
N LEU A 423 -6.66 15.82 16.52
CA LEU A 423 -7.52 14.75 17.00
C LEU A 423 -6.75 13.93 18.05
N GLU A 424 -7.39 13.65 19.18
CA GLU A 424 -6.85 12.88 20.29
C GLU A 424 -7.66 11.62 20.52
N LEU A 425 -6.97 10.49 20.71
CA LEU A 425 -7.55 9.28 21.29
C LEU A 425 -7.41 9.37 22.81
N VAL A 426 -8.45 9.81 23.50
CA VAL A 426 -8.44 10.05 24.95
C VAL A 426 -8.37 8.74 25.72
N SER A 427 -9.16 7.75 25.31
CA SER A 427 -9.12 6.41 25.90
C SER A 427 -9.38 5.34 24.84
N GLY A 428 -8.71 4.21 24.94
CA GLY A 428 -8.84 3.17 23.93
C GLY A 428 -8.16 1.85 24.25
N SER A 429 -7.87 1.06 23.21
CA SER A 429 -7.09 -0.17 23.32
C SER A 429 -5.64 0.15 23.69
N ILE A 430 -4.98 -0.79 24.38
CA ILE A 430 -3.54 -0.72 24.68
C ILE A 430 -2.71 -0.83 23.39
N GLU A 431 -3.23 -1.57 22.40
CA GLU A 431 -2.53 -1.79 21.14
C GLU A 431 -2.73 -0.60 20.17
N PRO A 432 -1.65 -0.08 19.57
CA PRO A 432 -1.73 0.95 18.55
C PRO A 432 -2.56 0.47 17.36
N ALA A 433 -3.48 1.30 16.86
CA ALA A 433 -4.32 0.95 15.73
C ALA A 433 -4.47 2.11 14.74
N LYS A 434 -4.66 1.77 13.46
CA LYS A 434 -4.88 2.75 12.38
C LYS A 434 -6.31 3.25 12.40
N TYR A 435 -6.49 4.56 12.19
CA TYR A 435 -7.79 5.19 12.01
C TYR A 435 -7.71 6.22 10.89
N ASP A 436 -8.79 6.30 10.13
CA ASP A 436 -9.04 7.40 9.20
C ASP A 436 -9.74 8.51 9.97
N TYR A 437 -9.34 9.75 9.72
CA TYR A 437 -9.98 10.90 10.29
C TYR A 437 -10.04 12.08 9.32
N LYS A 438 -11.05 12.92 9.53
CA LYS A 438 -11.29 14.15 8.77
C LYS A 438 -11.56 15.29 9.73
N VAL A 439 -11.02 16.47 9.47
CA VAL A 439 -11.34 17.70 10.20
C VAL A 439 -11.72 18.78 9.19
N GLU A 440 -12.86 19.41 9.42
CA GLU A 440 -13.46 20.39 8.53
C GLU A 440 -13.81 21.67 9.29
N LEU A 441 -13.37 22.83 8.79
CA LEU A 441 -13.80 24.14 9.23
C LEU A 441 -14.93 24.63 8.32
N LEU A 442 -16.13 24.75 8.88
CA LEU A 442 -17.33 25.04 8.12
C LEU A 442 -17.40 26.51 7.69
N LYS A 443 -17.74 26.74 6.42
CA LYS A 443 -18.15 28.06 5.93
C LYS A 443 -19.64 28.29 6.26
N PRO A 444 -20.04 29.39 6.92
CA PRO A 444 -21.44 29.70 7.19
C PRO A 444 -22.28 29.81 5.90
N SER A 445 -23.46 29.20 5.88
CA SER A 445 -24.38 29.26 4.74
C SER A 445 -24.96 30.67 4.61
N GLY A 446 -24.65 31.36 3.50
CA GLY A 446 -25.15 32.72 3.22
C GLY A 446 -24.09 33.77 2.88
N VAL A 447 -22.80 33.45 3.05
CA VAL A 447 -21.71 34.34 2.64
C VAL A 447 -21.45 34.17 1.14
N ALA A 448 -21.77 35.19 0.34
CA ALA A 448 -21.54 35.19 -1.10
C ALA A 448 -20.06 34.92 -1.43
N ASP A 449 -19.81 34.18 -2.52
CA ASP A 449 -18.45 33.90 -2.97
C ASP A 449 -17.73 35.21 -3.33
N SER A 450 -16.76 35.57 -2.50
CA SER A 450 -15.81 36.66 -2.77
C SER A 450 -14.55 36.08 -3.41
N PRO A 451 -13.90 36.77 -4.36
CA PRO A 451 -12.65 36.32 -4.98
C PRO A 451 -11.47 36.14 -4.00
N VAL A 452 -11.62 36.58 -2.74
CA VAL A 452 -10.58 36.50 -1.69
C VAL A 452 -10.82 35.33 -0.70
N THR A 453 -12.04 34.80 -0.63
CA THR A 453 -12.40 33.74 0.34
C THR A 453 -12.58 32.39 -0.33
N PRO A 454 -12.19 31.27 0.29
CA PRO A 454 -12.47 29.94 -0.23
C PRO A 454 -13.97 29.76 -0.55
N SER A 455 -14.28 29.16 -1.70
CA SER A 455 -15.67 28.87 -2.12
C SER A 455 -16.31 27.76 -1.28
N SER A 456 -15.52 27.01 -0.51
CA SER A 456 -15.97 25.87 0.29
C SER A 456 -15.30 25.82 1.67
N SER A 457 -15.84 24.98 2.55
CA SER A 457 -15.25 24.64 3.85
C SER A 457 -13.81 24.14 3.70
N VAL A 458 -12.94 24.41 4.69
CA VAL A 458 -11.57 23.87 4.68
C VAL A 458 -11.59 22.48 5.27
N CYS A 459 -11.35 21.47 4.44
CA CYS A 459 -11.40 20.06 4.82
C CYS A 459 -10.02 19.40 4.69
N ARG A 460 -9.62 18.62 5.70
CA ARG A 460 -8.38 17.82 5.68
C ARG A 460 -8.67 16.39 6.12
N VAL A 461 -8.18 15.41 5.36
CA VAL A 461 -8.39 13.97 5.58
C VAL A 461 -7.04 13.26 5.71
N PHE A 462 -6.92 12.31 6.64
CA PHE A 462 -5.70 11.52 6.80
C PHE A 462 -5.93 10.19 7.50
N THR A 463 -4.91 9.33 7.50
CA THR A 463 -4.87 8.07 8.22
C THR A 463 -3.64 8.04 9.13
N SER A 464 -3.81 7.72 10.41
CA SER A 464 -2.68 7.64 11.36
C SER A 464 -2.85 6.49 12.34
N VAL A 465 -1.74 6.06 12.93
CA VAL A 465 -1.73 5.07 14.02
C VAL A 465 -1.88 5.82 15.33
N PHE A 466 -2.93 5.51 16.09
CA PHE A 466 -3.20 6.09 17.40
C PHE A 466 -2.93 5.08 18.51
N GLU A 467 -2.30 5.56 19.57
CA GLU A 467 -2.28 4.93 20.90
C GLU A 467 -3.10 5.79 21.90
N GLU A 468 -3.49 5.19 23.03
CA GLU A 468 -4.20 5.92 24.09
C GLU A 468 -3.38 7.13 24.59
N GLY A 469 -4.00 8.30 24.57
CA GLY A 469 -3.41 9.59 24.91
C GLY A 469 -2.75 10.33 23.73
N GLU A 470 -2.63 9.71 22.56
CA GLU A 470 -1.94 10.34 21.43
C GLU A 470 -2.79 11.34 20.67
N CYS A 471 -2.11 12.31 20.05
CA CYS A 471 -2.71 13.35 19.23
C CYS A 471 -2.07 13.41 17.84
N TRP A 472 -2.91 13.54 16.81
CA TRP A 472 -2.49 13.73 15.41
C TRP A 472 -3.25 14.90 14.79
N GLY A 473 -2.56 15.74 14.03
CA GLY A 473 -3.20 16.87 13.37
C GLY A 473 -2.23 17.90 12.80
N TYR A 474 -2.71 19.12 12.56
CA TYR A 474 -2.03 20.11 11.73
C TYR A 474 -1.61 21.31 12.57
N ASN A 475 -0.33 21.70 12.51
CA ASN A 475 0.09 22.98 13.10
C ASN A 475 -0.37 24.15 12.24
N ARG A 476 -0.36 24.00 10.91
CA ARG A 476 -0.82 25.02 9.96
C ARG A 476 -2.14 24.59 9.30
N PHE A 477 -3.23 24.52 10.07
CA PHE A 477 -4.52 24.06 9.53
C PHE A 477 -5.15 25.10 8.58
N CYS A 478 -5.29 26.34 9.04
CA CYS A 478 -5.82 27.46 8.26
C CYS A 478 -5.24 28.78 8.78
N LYS A 479 -4.94 29.74 7.89
CA LYS A 479 -4.44 31.07 8.28
C LYS A 479 -5.52 31.82 9.07
N ILE A 480 -5.13 32.47 10.17
CA ILE A 480 -6.07 33.19 11.04
C ILE A 480 -6.80 34.29 10.25
N ASP A 481 -6.09 35.02 9.40
CA ASP A 481 -6.67 36.08 8.57
C ASP A 481 -7.75 35.54 7.62
N THR A 482 -7.52 34.38 7.02
CA THR A 482 -8.50 33.70 6.16
C THR A 482 -9.76 33.34 6.95
N VAL A 483 -9.60 32.84 8.17
CA VAL A 483 -10.73 32.51 9.05
C VAL A 483 -11.56 33.75 9.40
N LEU A 484 -10.91 34.85 9.78
CA LEU A 484 -11.58 36.10 10.12
C LEU A 484 -12.36 36.71 8.94
N GLN A 485 -11.90 36.48 7.71
CA GLN A 485 -12.51 37.05 6.51
C GLN A 485 -13.66 36.24 5.94
N GLY A 486 -13.72 34.92 6.19
CA GLY A 486 -14.63 34.03 5.46
C GLY A 486 -15.35 32.95 6.25
N PHE A 487 -15.03 32.73 7.53
CA PHE A 487 -15.52 31.58 8.30
C PHE A 487 -16.26 31.96 9.58
N LEU A 488 -16.42 33.25 9.86
CA LEU A 488 -17.14 33.74 11.04
C LEU A 488 -18.66 33.65 10.84
N ASP A 489 -19.36 33.07 11.81
CA ASP A 489 -20.82 33.15 11.89
C ASP A 489 -21.31 34.56 12.27
N GLU A 490 -22.63 34.77 12.28
CA GLU A 490 -23.24 36.06 12.65
C GLU A 490 -22.86 36.54 14.05
N GLN A 491 -22.41 35.64 14.93
CA GLN A 491 -21.97 35.92 16.28
C GLN A 491 -20.44 36.02 16.41
N GLY A 492 -19.68 36.00 15.30
CA GLY A 492 -18.22 36.07 15.31
C GLY A 492 -17.52 34.78 15.76
N GLY A 493 -18.24 33.65 15.81
CA GLY A 493 -17.73 32.32 16.13
C GLY A 493 -17.34 31.51 14.89
N ILE A 494 -16.67 30.37 15.11
CA ILE A 494 -16.31 29.40 14.06
C ILE A 494 -16.73 28.00 14.45
N THR A 495 -17.00 27.13 13.48
CA THR A 495 -17.44 25.74 13.73
C THR A 495 -16.53 24.73 13.03
N PHE A 496 -16.04 23.77 13.80
CA PHE A 496 -15.33 22.60 13.32
C PHE A 496 -16.21 21.36 13.38
N GLU A 497 -16.11 20.54 12.34
CA GLU A 497 -16.55 19.15 12.37
C GLU A 497 -15.34 18.24 12.29
N PHE A 498 -15.33 17.19 13.10
CA PHE A 498 -14.30 16.17 13.03
C PHE A 498 -14.92 14.80 12.97
N PHE A 499 -14.21 13.89 12.31
CA PHE A 499 -14.72 12.61 11.91
C PHE A 499 -13.65 11.57 12.15
N VAL A 500 -14.02 10.39 12.64
CA VAL A 500 -13.09 9.28 12.84
C VAL A 500 -13.77 7.94 12.55
N ARG A 501 -13.02 7.00 11.98
CA ARG A 501 -13.47 5.62 11.79
C ARG A 501 -12.29 4.65 11.73
N PRO A 502 -12.52 3.35 11.99
CA PRO A 502 -11.58 2.33 11.55
C PRO A 502 -11.60 2.22 10.01
N PRO A 503 -10.48 1.88 9.35
CA PRO A 503 -10.41 1.79 7.88
C PRO A 503 -11.26 0.66 7.27
N THR A 504 -11.62 -0.36 8.06
CA THR A 504 -12.37 -1.54 7.57
C THR A 504 -13.41 -2.02 8.58
N TYR A 505 -14.46 -2.69 8.09
CA TYR A 505 -15.41 -3.38 8.96
C TYR A 505 -14.78 -4.51 9.77
N TYR A 506 -13.71 -5.15 9.28
CA TYR A 506 -12.98 -6.16 10.06
C TYR A 506 -12.45 -5.58 11.37
N GLN A 507 -11.82 -4.40 11.31
CA GLN A 507 -11.32 -3.73 12.50
C GLN A 507 -12.48 -3.25 13.38
N LEU A 508 -13.53 -2.66 12.81
CA LEU A 508 -14.72 -2.23 13.57
C LEU A 508 -15.34 -3.39 14.36
N CYS A 509 -15.56 -4.54 13.72
CA CYS A 509 -16.15 -5.72 14.35
C CYS A 509 -15.24 -6.30 15.44
N THR A 510 -13.92 -6.30 15.20
CA THR A 510 -12.94 -6.76 16.20
C THR A 510 -12.96 -5.87 17.45
N GLU A 511 -13.01 -4.56 17.28
CA GLU A 511 -13.14 -3.60 18.37
C GLU A 511 -14.47 -3.72 19.10
N GLN A 512 -15.56 -3.87 18.35
CA GLN A 512 -16.91 -4.07 18.89
C GLN A 512 -16.96 -5.34 19.75
N GLN A 513 -16.43 -6.46 19.25
CA GLN A 513 -16.41 -7.72 20.00
C GLN A 513 -15.56 -7.62 21.27
N ARG A 514 -14.40 -6.94 21.20
CA ARG A 514 -13.55 -6.67 22.37
C ARG A 514 -14.32 -5.85 23.42
N TYR A 515 -15.05 -4.82 22.98
CA TYR A 515 -15.81 -3.97 23.88
C TYR A 515 -17.01 -4.69 24.51
N ILE A 516 -17.74 -5.48 23.73
CA ILE A 516 -18.82 -6.34 24.23
C ILE A 516 -18.30 -7.26 25.33
N LYS A 517 -17.19 -7.97 25.08
CA LYS A 517 -16.57 -8.84 26.08
C LYS A 517 -16.20 -8.08 27.37
N LYS A 518 -15.62 -6.88 27.23
CA LYS A 518 -15.31 -6.02 28.39
C LYS A 518 -16.56 -5.65 29.18
N LEU A 519 -17.67 -5.33 28.51
CA LEU A 519 -18.95 -5.03 29.17
C LEU A 519 -19.54 -6.25 29.88
N GLU A 520 -19.46 -7.43 29.26
CA GLU A 520 -19.88 -8.70 29.86
C GLU A 520 -19.08 -9.02 31.13
N ASP A 521 -17.75 -8.85 31.09
CA ASP A 521 -16.88 -9.06 32.27
C ASP A 521 -17.22 -8.09 33.42
N ILE A 522 -17.54 -6.82 33.10
CA ILE A 522 -17.98 -5.82 34.09
C ILE A 522 -19.35 -6.20 34.68
N LEU A 523 -20.24 -6.76 33.87
CA LEU A 523 -21.57 -7.15 34.33
C LEU A 523 -21.51 -8.39 35.23
N ASN A 524 -20.71 -9.39 34.86
CA ASN A 524 -20.48 -10.60 35.67
C ASN A 524 -19.82 -10.30 37.02
N SER A 525 -18.87 -9.35 37.04
CA SER A 525 -18.25 -8.91 38.31
C SER A 525 -19.22 -8.15 39.22
N LYS A 526 -20.18 -7.39 38.66
CA LYS A 526 -21.24 -6.72 39.45
C LYS A 526 -22.30 -7.69 39.99
N GLN A 527 -22.60 -8.77 39.29
CA GLN A 527 -23.56 -9.78 39.75
C GLN A 527 -22.99 -10.71 40.85
N SER A 528 -21.68 -10.72 41.03
CA SER A 528 -20.99 -11.51 42.06
C SER A 528 -20.70 -10.74 43.35
N GLU A 529 -21.07 -9.46 43.45
CA GLU A 529 -21.09 -8.73 44.73
C GLU A 529 -22.35 -9.13 45.53
N PRO A 530 -22.22 -9.71 46.75
CA PRO A 530 -23.38 -10.06 47.56
C PRO A 530 -24.06 -8.78 48.04
N THR A 531 -25.38 -8.70 47.81
CA THR A 531 -26.25 -7.66 48.38
C THR A 531 -25.97 -7.52 49.87
N ALA A 532 -25.51 -6.34 50.29
CA ALA A 532 -25.28 -6.01 51.69
C ALA A 532 -26.59 -6.24 52.48
N SER A 533 -26.61 -7.30 53.27
CA SER A 533 -27.70 -7.62 54.18
C SER A 533 -27.80 -6.53 55.24
N PHE A 534 -28.88 -5.75 55.24
CA PHE A 534 -29.28 -4.96 56.40
C PHE A 534 -29.58 -5.92 57.58
N PRO A 535 -29.11 -5.62 58.80
CA PRO A 535 -29.36 -6.50 59.95
C PRO A 535 -30.82 -6.37 60.41
N PRO A 536 -31.49 -7.47 60.81
CA PRO A 536 -32.87 -7.41 61.27
C PRO A 536 -32.90 -6.90 62.71
N LEU A 537 -33.60 -5.79 62.93
CA LEU A 537 -33.97 -5.34 64.28
C LEU A 537 -35.50 -5.33 64.43
N PHE A 538 -35.91 -6.11 65.44
CA PHE A 538 -37.20 -6.16 66.14
C PHE A 538 -38.37 -6.94 65.54
N ARG A 539 -38.53 -8.12 66.14
CA ARG A 539 -39.75 -8.90 66.32
C ARG A 539 -40.57 -8.30 67.48
N LYS A 540 -41.89 -8.14 67.30
CA LYS A 540 -42.98 -8.20 68.31
C LYS A 540 -44.29 -8.35 67.54
N ASP A 541 -44.84 -9.55 67.47
CA ASP A 541 -45.92 -10.08 68.33
C ASP A 541 -47.31 -9.54 67.93
N MET A 542 -48.13 -10.42 67.34
CA MET A 542 -49.47 -10.81 67.83
C MET A 542 -50.18 -11.65 66.76
N ALA A 543 -50.17 -12.97 66.95
CA ALA A 543 -51.12 -13.87 66.32
C ALA A 543 -52.24 -14.15 67.33
N THR A 544 -53.47 -13.77 66.99
CA THR A 544 -54.67 -14.20 67.70
C THR A 544 -55.59 -14.89 66.70
N GLN A 545 -55.75 -16.19 66.92
CA GLN A 545 -56.90 -17.09 66.72
C GLN A 545 -58.05 -16.70 65.76
N LEU A 546 -58.48 -17.70 64.97
CA LEU A 546 -59.87 -18.15 64.69
C LEU A 546 -59.90 -18.72 63.25
N GLU A 547 -59.86 -20.05 63.14
CA GLU A 547 -61.03 -20.94 62.92
C GLU A 547 -61.44 -21.05 61.43
N THR A 548 -61.07 -22.21 60.88
CA THR A 548 -61.85 -23.13 60.03
C THR A 548 -63.22 -22.68 59.50
N THR A 549 -63.39 -22.80 58.17
CA THR A 549 -64.47 -23.56 57.47
C THR A 549 -64.31 -23.31 55.96
N SER A 550 -63.82 -24.28 55.18
CA SER A 550 -64.60 -25.26 54.39
C SER A 550 -65.34 -24.67 53.19
N GLU A 551 -64.88 -25.00 51.98
CA GLU A 551 -65.64 -25.78 50.97
C GLU A 551 -64.95 -25.72 49.60
N GLN A 552 -64.56 -26.90 49.09
CA GLN A 552 -64.37 -27.19 47.66
C GLN A 552 -65.73 -27.64 47.07
N PRO A 553 -65.81 -28.18 45.84
CA PRO A 553 -65.53 -27.64 44.49
C PRO A 553 -66.71 -27.93 43.52
N VAL A 554 -66.72 -27.36 42.32
CA VAL A 554 -67.53 -27.86 41.17
C VAL A 554 -66.69 -27.56 39.90
N SER A 555 -65.94 -28.51 39.32
CA SER A 555 -66.31 -29.42 38.19
C SER A 555 -67.10 -28.69 37.08
N ASP A 556 -66.86 -28.82 35.78
CA ASP A 556 -66.16 -29.80 34.96
C ASP A 556 -66.15 -29.23 33.52
N ASN A 557 -65.16 -29.63 32.69
CA ASN A 557 -65.25 -30.06 31.27
C ASN A 557 -66.16 -29.28 30.28
N THR A 558 -65.85 -28.96 29.02
CA THR A 558 -65.14 -29.63 27.92
C THR A 558 -65.31 -28.70 26.69
N VAL A 559 -64.29 -28.40 25.89
CA VAL A 559 -64.04 -28.89 24.51
C VAL A 559 -65.16 -28.68 23.46
N ALA A 560 -64.73 -28.01 22.36
CA ALA A 560 -65.22 -27.99 20.97
C ALA A 560 -66.49 -27.16 20.63
N GLU A 561 -66.30 -26.10 19.84
CA GLU A 561 -66.41 -26.14 18.36
C GLU A 561 -65.40 -25.17 17.72
#